data_AF-A0ABD0Q9I5-F1
#
_entry.id   AF-A0ABD0Q9I5-F1
#
_cell.length_a   1.000
_cell.length_b   1.000
_cell.length_c   1.000
_cell.angle_alpha   90.00
_cell.angle_beta   90.00
_cell.angle_gamma   90.00
#
_symmetry.space_group_name_H-M   'P 1'
#
loop_
_entity.id
_entity.type
_entity.pdbx_description
1 polymer ?
#
loop_
_entity_poly.entity_id
_entity_poly.type
_entity_poly.pdbx_seq_one_letter_code
_entity_poly.pdbx_strand_id
1 'polypeptide(L)'
;MERVAHALGEACVRLHLAEPQVCRDITELFRDDVIRVLQESFLWPSEACAVLVGPTCGHFDIYAPWNVSLPRVPKPPVKPPKPPKPGSPQNRILFLTDIHWDAEYAEGSLIECKLPLCCRNDSGRASWKHTGAGYWGTYGKCDLPLRTIENLLQNLAKSGPWDWVYWTGDIPAHNVWSQTRTQQLNELVTITRLIRKHLGPNVTVYPAVGNHESTPVNSFPPPFVHGNRSSDWLYYTMVK
;
A
#
# COMPACT_ATOMS: atom_id res chain seq x y z
N MET A 1 14.02 -0.83 23.22
CA MET A 1 13.08 -0.43 22.15
C MET A 1 11.63 -0.64 22.58
N GLU A 2 11.30 -1.76 23.23
CA GLU A 2 9.97 -2.05 23.81
C GLU A 2 9.37 -0.90 24.65
N ARG A 3 10.16 -0.25 25.52
CA ARG A 3 9.69 0.89 26.32
C ARG A 3 9.22 2.08 25.49
N VAL A 4 9.79 2.30 24.30
CA VAL A 4 9.44 3.42 23.41
C VAL A 4 8.10 3.16 22.74
N ALA A 5 7.94 1.99 22.12
CA ALA A 5 6.65 1.61 21.51
C ALA A 5 5.52 1.59 22.53
N HIS A 6 5.75 1.01 23.71
CA HIS A 6 4.77 1.04 24.80
C HIS A 6 4.40 2.47 25.21
N ALA A 7 5.38 3.37 25.39
CA ALA A 7 5.10 4.77 25.74
C ALA A 7 4.32 5.51 24.64
N LEU A 8 4.65 5.27 23.36
CA LEU A 8 3.92 5.84 22.22
C LEU A 8 2.50 5.28 22.10
N GLY A 9 2.32 3.99 22.33
CA GLY A 9 1.01 3.34 22.36
C GLY A 9 0.12 3.95 23.45
N GLU A 10 0.64 4.10 24.67
CA GLU A 10 -0.09 4.73 25.78
C GLU A 10 -0.37 6.21 25.53
N ALA A 11 0.55 6.94 24.88
CA ALA A 11 0.30 8.31 24.46
C ALA A 11 -0.83 8.39 23.42
N CYS A 12 -0.83 7.51 22.42
CA CYS A 12 -1.89 7.39 21.42
C CYS A 12 -3.27 7.18 22.07
N VAL A 13 -3.34 6.29 23.08
CA VAL A 13 -4.57 6.03 23.85
C VAL A 13 -5.03 7.27 24.62
N ARG A 14 -4.12 7.90 25.37
CA ARG A 14 -4.44 9.09 26.19
C ARG A 14 -4.87 10.30 25.37
N LEU A 15 -4.34 10.42 24.15
CA LEU A 15 -4.67 11.48 23.20
C LEU A 15 -5.91 11.15 22.35
N HIS A 16 -6.56 9.99 22.57
CA HIS A 16 -7.74 9.54 21.84
C HIS A 16 -7.56 9.52 20.31
N LEU A 17 -6.37 9.12 19.84
CA LEU A 17 -6.06 9.10 18.40
C LEU A 17 -6.66 7.90 17.66
N ALA A 18 -6.82 6.76 18.34
CA ALA A 18 -7.48 5.57 17.83
C ALA A 18 -7.97 4.69 19.00
N GLU A 19 -8.67 3.60 18.68
CA GLU A 19 -9.03 2.59 19.68
C GLU A 19 -7.78 1.99 20.35
N PRO A 20 -7.84 1.62 21.64
CA PRO A 20 -6.64 1.23 22.38
C PRO A 20 -5.87 0.05 21.80
N GLN A 21 -6.58 -0.88 21.18
CA GLN A 21 -5.95 -2.02 20.50
C GLN A 21 -5.18 -1.56 19.26
N VAL A 22 -5.77 -0.73 18.42
CA VAL A 22 -5.13 -0.17 17.22
C VAL A 22 -3.88 0.63 17.60
N CYS A 23 -3.96 1.47 18.63
CA CYS A 23 -2.80 2.24 19.12
C CYS A 23 -1.63 1.32 19.53
N ARG A 24 -1.91 0.22 20.22
CA ARG A 24 -0.85 -0.72 20.67
C ARG A 24 -0.29 -1.55 19.52
N ASP A 25 -1.16 -2.08 18.67
CA ASP A 25 -0.73 -2.93 17.56
C ASP A 25 0.08 -2.15 16.52
N ILE A 26 -0.39 -0.95 16.15
CA ILE A 26 0.33 -0.13 15.17
C ILE A 26 1.69 0.35 15.70
N THR A 27 1.77 0.72 16.97
CA THR A 27 3.05 1.17 17.55
C THR A 27 4.04 0.04 17.74
N GLU A 28 3.57 -1.18 18.01
CA GLU A 28 4.42 -2.36 18.05
C GLU A 28 4.89 -2.77 16.64
N LEU A 29 4.00 -2.77 15.65
CA LEU A 29 4.32 -3.11 14.27
C LEU A 29 5.37 -2.17 13.65
N PHE A 30 5.23 -0.86 13.89
CA PHE A 30 6.16 0.15 13.36
C PHE A 30 7.45 0.32 14.19
N ARG A 31 7.54 -0.32 15.37
CA ARG A 31 8.57 -0.02 16.39
C ARG A 31 9.98 -0.05 15.83
N ASP A 32 10.34 -1.17 15.21
CA ASP A 32 11.74 -1.45 14.88
C ASP A 32 12.19 -0.58 13.70
N ASP A 33 11.34 -0.38 12.69
CA ASP A 33 11.59 0.48 11.54
C ASP A 33 11.70 1.96 11.95
N VAL A 34 10.74 2.48 12.72
CA VAL A 34 10.73 3.90 13.13
C VAL A 34 11.92 4.22 14.03
N ILE A 35 12.20 3.39 15.04
CA ILE A 35 13.34 3.64 15.93
C ILE A 35 14.65 3.59 15.14
N ARG A 36 14.79 2.65 14.20
CA ARG A 36 15.99 2.57 13.38
C ARG A 36 16.16 3.78 12.48
N VAL A 37 15.10 4.18 11.76
CA VAL A 37 15.12 5.36 10.90
C VAL A 37 15.49 6.60 11.72
N LEU A 38 14.93 6.79 12.92
CA LEU A 38 15.31 7.90 13.81
C LEU A 38 16.78 7.84 14.22
N GLN A 39 17.31 6.66 14.56
CA GLN A 39 18.72 6.45 14.93
C GLN A 39 19.68 6.72 13.76
N GLU A 40 19.30 6.37 12.55
CA GLU A 40 20.11 6.52 11.33
C GLU A 40 19.82 7.82 10.56
N SER A 41 19.00 8.71 11.13
CA SER A 41 18.74 10.04 10.57
C SER A 41 18.91 11.11 11.65
N PHE A 42 17.82 11.61 12.24
CA PHE A 42 17.83 12.75 13.15
C PHE A 42 18.72 12.57 14.39
N LEU A 43 18.88 11.33 14.88
CA LEU A 43 19.72 11.03 16.03
C LEU A 43 21.12 10.56 15.64
N TRP A 44 21.44 10.55 14.35
CA TRP A 44 22.79 10.23 13.89
C TRP A 44 23.77 11.31 14.38
N PRO A 45 24.96 10.96 14.90
CA PRO A 45 25.83 11.92 15.57
C PRO A 45 26.18 13.18 14.74
N SER A 46 26.44 13.02 13.44
CA SER A 46 26.71 14.15 12.54
C SER A 46 25.49 15.06 12.38
N GLU A 47 24.33 14.48 12.10
CA GLU A 47 23.06 15.20 11.89
C GLU A 47 22.66 15.97 13.15
N ALA A 48 22.61 15.28 14.29
CA ALA A 48 22.23 15.86 15.56
C ALA A 48 23.19 16.98 16.00
N CYS A 49 24.51 16.78 15.84
CA CYS A 49 25.47 17.80 16.24
C CYS A 49 25.42 19.03 15.33
N ALA A 50 25.22 18.84 14.03
CA ALA A 50 25.08 19.95 13.09
C ALA A 50 23.91 20.86 13.46
N VAL A 51 22.77 20.30 13.90
CA VAL A 51 21.60 21.07 14.33
C VAL A 51 21.85 21.78 15.66
N LEU A 52 22.49 21.11 16.62
CA LEU A 52 22.64 21.64 18.00
C LEU A 52 23.81 22.62 18.15
N VAL A 53 24.93 22.38 17.46
CA VAL A 53 26.20 23.10 17.63
C VAL A 53 26.55 23.92 16.39
N GLY A 54 26.01 23.55 15.23
CA GLY A 54 26.26 24.21 13.96
C GLY A 54 27.16 23.38 13.02
N PRO A 55 27.40 23.89 11.80
CA PRO A 55 28.00 23.13 10.69
C PRO A 55 29.47 22.75 10.91
N THR A 56 30.13 23.31 11.92
CA THR A 56 31.50 22.92 12.29
C THR A 56 31.55 21.58 13.02
N CYS A 57 30.44 21.10 13.59
CA CYS A 57 30.39 19.82 14.30
C CYS A 57 29.90 18.65 13.42
N GLY A 58 29.19 18.94 12.33
CA GLY A 58 28.65 17.92 11.45
C GLY A 58 27.93 18.51 10.24
N HIS A 59 27.25 17.65 9.50
CA HIS A 59 26.36 18.00 8.40
C HIS A 59 24.93 17.59 8.74
N PHE A 60 23.95 18.41 8.34
CA PHE A 60 22.53 18.09 8.42
C PHE A 60 21.92 18.12 7.01
N ASP A 61 21.50 16.97 6.48
CA ASP A 61 20.97 16.84 5.12
C ASP A 61 19.60 16.17 5.01
N ILE A 62 18.94 15.92 6.15
CA ILE A 62 17.60 15.34 6.17
C ILE A 62 16.62 16.24 5.39
N TYR A 63 16.07 15.69 4.31
CA TYR A 63 15.21 16.38 3.34
C TYR A 63 15.87 17.58 2.63
N ALA A 64 17.20 17.63 2.55
CA ALA A 64 17.89 18.64 1.77
C ALA A 64 17.47 18.60 0.29
N PRO A 65 17.42 19.77 -0.40
CA PRO A 65 17.09 19.81 -1.81
C PRO A 65 18.16 19.08 -2.64
N TRP A 66 17.71 18.29 -3.60
CA TRP A 66 18.56 17.54 -4.52
C TRP A 66 18.12 17.77 -5.97
N ASN A 67 19.04 17.57 -6.91
CA ASN A 67 18.81 17.80 -8.34
C ASN A 67 19.21 16.58 -9.17
N VAL A 68 18.51 16.34 -10.28
CA VAL A 68 18.90 15.36 -11.30
C VAL A 68 19.52 16.09 -12.48
N SER A 69 20.72 15.67 -12.88
CA SER A 69 21.37 16.21 -14.07
C SER A 69 20.77 15.57 -15.32
N LEU A 70 20.23 16.38 -16.22
CA LEU A 70 19.75 15.92 -17.52
C LEU A 70 20.92 15.68 -18.50
N PRO A 71 20.78 14.76 -19.47
CA PRO A 71 21.75 14.61 -20.53
C PRO A 71 21.98 15.92 -21.30
N ARG A 72 23.18 16.12 -21.85
CA ARG A 72 23.53 17.33 -22.64
C ARG A 72 22.84 17.39 -24.02
N VAL A 73 22.00 16.42 -24.34
CA VAL A 73 21.29 16.37 -25.62
C VAL A 73 20.27 17.50 -25.66
N PRO A 74 20.31 18.39 -26.69
CA PRO A 74 19.33 19.47 -26.80
C PRO A 74 17.90 18.95 -26.83
N LYS A 75 17.01 19.59 -26.07
CA LYS A 75 15.58 19.25 -26.08
C LYS A 75 15.04 19.42 -27.51
N PRO A 76 14.43 18.39 -28.12
CA PRO A 76 13.86 18.53 -29.44
C PRO A 76 12.68 19.53 -29.43
N PRO A 77 12.38 20.19 -30.56
CA PRO A 77 11.21 21.04 -30.69
C PRO A 77 9.94 20.29 -30.28
N VAL A 78 9.07 20.95 -29.51
CA VAL A 78 7.80 20.35 -29.07
C VAL A 78 6.91 20.15 -30.30
N LYS A 79 6.50 18.91 -30.55
CA LYS A 79 5.56 18.54 -31.62
C LYS A 79 4.28 18.02 -30.97
N PRO A 80 3.14 18.72 -31.09
CA PRO A 80 1.89 18.24 -30.52
C PRO A 80 1.46 16.94 -31.20
N PRO A 81 0.83 16.00 -30.46
CA PRO A 81 0.23 14.81 -31.05
C PRO A 81 -0.78 15.20 -32.13
N LYS A 82 -0.73 14.52 -33.28
CA LYS A 82 -1.70 14.70 -34.36
C LYS A 82 -2.85 13.73 -34.17
N PRO A 83 -4.11 14.13 -34.44
CA PRO A 83 -5.23 13.20 -34.43
C PRO A 83 -4.98 12.00 -35.34
N PRO A 84 -5.39 10.79 -34.94
CA PRO A 84 -5.26 9.61 -35.78
C PRO A 84 -6.12 9.76 -37.04
N LYS A 85 -5.64 9.20 -38.16
CA LYS A 85 -6.43 9.16 -39.41
C LYS A 85 -7.66 8.27 -39.22
N PRO A 86 -8.77 8.51 -39.93
CA PRO A 86 -9.90 7.59 -39.95
C PRO A 86 -9.45 6.16 -40.27
N GLY A 87 -9.90 5.19 -39.48
CA GLY A 87 -9.53 3.78 -39.64
C GLY A 87 -8.17 3.37 -39.04
N SER A 88 -7.48 4.26 -38.31
CA SER A 88 -6.25 3.88 -37.59
C SER A 88 -6.54 2.78 -36.54
N PRO A 89 -5.63 1.80 -36.35
CA PRO A 89 -5.76 0.80 -35.30
C PRO A 89 -5.93 1.45 -33.92
N GLN A 90 -6.75 0.83 -33.06
CA GLN A 90 -7.00 1.27 -31.70
C GLN A 90 -6.68 0.15 -30.73
N ASN A 91 -5.93 0.48 -29.69
CA ASN A 91 -5.68 -0.44 -28.58
C ASN A 91 -6.66 -0.16 -27.44
N ARG A 92 -7.12 -1.23 -26.79
CA ARG A 92 -7.94 -1.18 -25.57
C ARG A 92 -7.09 -1.64 -24.39
N ILE A 93 -6.81 -0.69 -23.50
CA ILE A 93 -6.01 -0.90 -22.30
C ILE A 93 -6.95 -1.02 -21.11
N LEU A 94 -6.89 -2.14 -20.40
CA LEU A 94 -7.55 -2.26 -19.09
C LEU A 94 -6.67 -1.60 -18.03
N PHE A 95 -7.26 -0.81 -17.14
CA PHE A 95 -6.55 -0.19 -16.02
C PHE A 95 -7.19 -0.67 -14.70
N LEU A 96 -6.39 -1.33 -13.87
CA LEU A 96 -6.77 -1.80 -12.54
C LEU A 96 -5.92 -1.06 -11.50
N THR A 97 -6.53 -0.67 -10.38
CA THR A 97 -5.84 0.02 -9.29
C THR A 97 -6.63 -0.17 -8.01
N ASP A 98 -5.97 -0.07 -6.86
CA ASP A 98 -6.60 0.02 -5.53
C ASP A 98 -7.61 -1.11 -5.31
N ILE A 99 -7.17 -2.35 -5.52
CA ILE A 99 -8.03 -3.54 -5.39
C ILE A 99 -8.47 -3.72 -3.93
N HIS A 100 -7.57 -3.44 -2.98
CA HIS A 100 -7.78 -3.55 -1.53
C HIS A 100 -8.64 -4.74 -1.14
N TRP A 101 -8.07 -5.93 -1.32
CA TRP A 101 -8.70 -7.16 -0.89
C TRP A 101 -8.62 -7.29 0.62
N ASP A 102 -9.77 -7.33 1.28
CA ASP A 102 -9.87 -7.71 2.68
C ASP A 102 -10.27 -9.19 2.81
N ALA A 103 -9.30 -10.01 3.23
CA ALA A 103 -9.51 -11.43 3.50
C ALA A 103 -10.47 -11.69 4.67
N GLU A 104 -10.68 -10.70 5.55
CA GLU A 104 -11.53 -10.79 6.73
C GLU A 104 -12.87 -10.07 6.57
N TYR A 105 -13.18 -9.56 5.36
CA TYR A 105 -14.49 -8.97 5.09
C TYR A 105 -15.61 -9.96 5.42
N ALA A 106 -16.52 -9.54 6.30
CA ALA A 106 -17.61 -10.34 6.80
C ALA A 106 -18.96 -9.68 6.52
N GLU A 107 -19.81 -10.32 5.71
CA GLU A 107 -21.18 -9.86 5.49
C GLU A 107 -21.96 -9.81 6.83
N GLY A 108 -22.80 -8.78 7.00
CA GLY A 108 -23.62 -8.55 8.19
C GLY A 108 -22.85 -7.97 9.39
N SER A 109 -21.53 -7.79 9.29
CA SER A 109 -20.73 -7.08 10.29
C SER A 109 -21.04 -5.58 10.30
N LEU A 110 -20.63 -4.89 11.36
CA LEU A 110 -20.91 -3.47 11.52
C LEU A 110 -20.12 -2.61 10.53
N ILE A 111 -20.83 -1.73 9.81
CA ILE A 111 -20.23 -0.83 8.81
C ILE A 111 -19.59 0.41 9.44
N GLU A 112 -20.13 0.85 10.58
CA GLU A 112 -19.67 2.00 11.36
C GLU A 112 -19.15 1.52 12.71
N CYS A 113 -17.92 1.02 12.70
CA CYS A 113 -17.17 0.62 13.89
C CYS A 113 -16.22 1.74 14.35
N LYS A 114 -15.56 1.55 15.50
CA LYS A 114 -14.57 2.52 16.02
C LYS A 114 -13.15 2.31 15.47
N LEU A 115 -12.93 1.24 14.72
CA LEU A 115 -11.66 0.94 14.07
C LEU A 115 -11.52 1.76 12.75
N PRO A 116 -10.29 1.94 12.23
CA PRO A 116 -10.08 2.61 10.95
C PRO A 116 -10.65 1.86 9.74
N LEU A 117 -10.69 0.52 9.81
CA LEU A 117 -11.34 -0.35 8.82
C LEU A 117 -12.39 -1.22 9.53
N CYS A 118 -13.59 -1.23 8.96
CA CYS A 118 -14.76 -1.95 9.45
C CYS A 118 -15.19 -3.05 8.46
N CYS A 119 -16.43 -3.53 8.57
CA CYS A 119 -16.97 -4.64 7.77
C CYS A 119 -16.24 -5.99 7.95
N ARG A 120 -15.60 -6.18 9.11
CA ARG A 120 -14.87 -7.40 9.50
C ARG A 120 -15.52 -8.04 10.71
N ASN A 121 -15.16 -9.28 11.03
CA ASN A 121 -15.72 -9.98 12.19
C ASN A 121 -15.46 -9.25 13.53
N ASP A 122 -14.32 -8.58 13.66
CA ASP A 122 -13.92 -7.80 14.83
C ASP A 122 -14.57 -6.40 14.90
N SER A 123 -15.26 -5.97 13.84
CA SER A 123 -16.02 -4.72 13.81
C SER A 123 -17.29 -4.77 14.68
N GLY A 124 -17.67 -5.96 15.13
CA GLY A 124 -18.94 -6.24 15.79
C GLY A 124 -20.05 -6.60 14.81
N ARG A 125 -21.21 -7.00 15.34
CA ARG A 125 -22.38 -7.36 14.53
C ARG A 125 -23.36 -6.20 14.42
N ALA A 126 -23.95 -6.08 13.24
CA ALA A 126 -25.11 -5.23 13.04
C ALA A 126 -26.26 -5.66 13.97
N SER A 127 -27.05 -4.68 14.41
CA SER A 127 -28.26 -4.88 15.19
C SER A 127 -29.44 -4.22 14.50
N TRP A 128 -30.65 -4.32 15.03
CA TRP A 128 -31.82 -3.62 14.48
C TRP A 128 -31.63 -2.10 14.28
N LYS A 129 -30.66 -1.48 14.95
CA LYS A 129 -30.34 -0.06 14.86
C LYS A 129 -29.18 0.27 13.92
N HIS A 130 -28.44 -0.73 13.42
CA HIS A 130 -27.23 -0.53 12.64
C HIS A 130 -27.26 -1.37 11.37
N THR A 131 -26.88 -0.77 10.24
CA THR A 131 -26.80 -1.48 8.96
C THR A 131 -25.59 -2.42 8.96
N GLY A 132 -25.80 -3.63 8.44
CA GLY A 132 -24.74 -4.62 8.26
C GLY A 132 -24.06 -4.50 6.91
N ALA A 133 -22.82 -4.95 6.84
CA ALA A 133 -22.04 -5.01 5.62
C ALA A 133 -22.74 -5.90 4.59
N GLY A 134 -22.99 -5.38 3.39
CA GLY A 134 -23.61 -6.11 2.29
C GLY A 134 -22.70 -7.20 1.72
N TYR A 135 -23.30 -8.11 0.95
CA TYR A 135 -22.58 -9.23 0.33
C TYR A 135 -21.43 -8.76 -0.58
N TRP A 136 -21.63 -7.77 -1.45
CA TRP A 136 -20.63 -7.36 -2.45
C TRP A 136 -19.67 -6.25 -1.99
N GLY A 137 -19.78 -5.79 -0.75
CA GLY A 137 -19.16 -4.53 -0.32
C GLY A 137 -20.21 -3.60 0.25
N THR A 138 -19.77 -2.48 0.82
CA THR A 138 -20.65 -1.47 1.41
C THR A 138 -20.05 -0.09 1.32
N TYR A 139 -20.90 0.92 1.19
CA TYR A 139 -20.50 2.31 1.36
C TYR A 139 -20.20 2.58 2.84
N GLY A 140 -18.92 2.57 3.19
CA GLY A 140 -18.40 2.80 4.52
C GLY A 140 -16.88 2.73 4.51
N LYS A 141 -16.27 2.78 5.69
CA LYS A 141 -14.82 2.55 5.89
C LYS A 141 -14.54 1.05 5.84
N CYS A 142 -14.73 0.47 4.66
CA CYS A 142 -14.66 -0.96 4.40
C CYS A 142 -13.99 -1.23 3.06
N ASP A 143 -13.22 -2.31 2.99
CA ASP A 143 -12.55 -2.78 1.78
C ASP A 143 -13.36 -3.92 1.12
N LEU A 144 -12.82 -4.53 0.05
CA LEU A 144 -13.58 -5.45 -0.79
C LEU A 144 -13.40 -6.92 -0.39
N PRO A 145 -14.48 -7.72 -0.36
CA PRO A 145 -14.34 -9.17 -0.28
C PRO A 145 -13.86 -9.75 -1.62
N LEU A 146 -13.14 -10.88 -1.57
CA LEU A 146 -12.58 -11.54 -2.75
C LEU A 146 -13.60 -11.79 -3.87
N ARG A 147 -14.83 -12.14 -3.51
CA ARG A 147 -15.93 -12.39 -4.46
C ARG A 147 -16.27 -11.19 -5.34
N THR A 148 -16.14 -9.96 -4.84
CA THR A 148 -16.38 -8.75 -5.63
C THR A 148 -15.28 -8.56 -6.66
N ILE A 149 -14.03 -8.82 -6.27
CA ILE A 149 -12.87 -8.77 -7.16
C ILE A 149 -12.98 -9.87 -8.23
N GLU A 150 -13.36 -11.09 -7.86
CA GLU A 150 -13.58 -12.18 -8.81
C GLU A 150 -14.73 -11.85 -9.79
N ASN A 151 -15.84 -11.28 -9.29
CA ASN A 151 -16.95 -10.85 -10.16
C ASN A 151 -16.53 -9.77 -11.15
N LEU A 152 -15.74 -8.78 -10.71
CA LEU A 152 -15.15 -7.76 -11.59
C LEU A 152 -14.33 -8.42 -12.70
N LEU A 153 -13.40 -9.32 -12.35
CA LEU A 153 -12.51 -9.94 -13.32
C LEU A 153 -13.25 -10.85 -14.31
N GLN A 154 -14.29 -11.56 -13.87
CA GLN A 154 -15.17 -12.36 -14.74
C GLN A 154 -15.89 -11.50 -15.78
N ASN A 155 -16.33 -10.30 -15.41
CA ASN A 155 -17.02 -9.39 -16.34
C ASN A 155 -16.03 -8.67 -17.27
N LEU A 156 -14.84 -8.33 -16.79
CA LEU A 156 -13.79 -7.75 -17.63
C LEU A 156 -13.28 -8.72 -18.70
N ALA A 157 -13.19 -10.01 -18.38
CA ALA A 157 -12.85 -11.05 -19.36
C ALA A 157 -13.85 -11.09 -20.52
N LYS A 158 -15.15 -10.86 -20.25
CA LYS A 158 -16.21 -10.79 -21.27
C LYS A 158 -16.21 -9.47 -22.05
N SER A 159 -15.74 -8.39 -21.42
CA SER A 159 -15.74 -7.03 -21.99
C SER A 159 -14.52 -6.74 -22.88
N GLY A 160 -13.57 -7.68 -22.95
CA GLY A 160 -12.42 -7.63 -23.84
C GLY A 160 -12.79 -7.85 -25.33
N PRO A 161 -11.79 -8.09 -26.20
CA PRO A 161 -10.37 -8.31 -25.87
C PRO A 161 -9.67 -7.04 -25.38
N TRP A 162 -8.63 -7.24 -24.57
CA TRP A 162 -7.71 -6.21 -24.10
C TRP A 162 -6.33 -6.46 -24.69
N ASP A 163 -5.68 -5.43 -25.23
CA ASP A 163 -4.34 -5.57 -25.80
C ASP A 163 -3.30 -5.74 -24.68
N TRP A 164 -3.49 -5.03 -23.56
CA TRP A 164 -2.73 -5.21 -22.32
C TRP A 164 -3.45 -4.57 -21.13
N VAL A 165 -2.89 -4.79 -19.94
CA VAL A 165 -3.40 -4.26 -18.67
C VAL A 165 -2.32 -3.46 -17.96
N TYR A 166 -2.71 -2.31 -17.41
CA TYR A 166 -1.96 -1.63 -16.37
C TYR A 166 -2.59 -1.94 -15.02
N TRP A 167 -1.77 -2.33 -14.04
CA TRP A 167 -2.23 -2.63 -12.69
C TRP A 167 -1.38 -1.91 -11.66
N THR A 168 -1.87 -0.83 -11.06
CA THR A 168 -1.04 0.09 -10.28
C THR A 168 -0.95 -0.19 -8.79
N GLY A 169 -1.12 -1.45 -8.37
CA GLY A 169 -0.87 -1.88 -7.00
C GLY A 169 -2.05 -1.67 -6.05
N ASP A 170 -1.73 -1.52 -4.77
CA ASP A 170 -2.63 -1.44 -3.62
C ASP A 170 -3.59 -2.64 -3.55
N ILE A 171 -2.96 -3.81 -3.37
CA ILE A 171 -3.62 -5.11 -3.21
C ILE A 171 -4.15 -5.31 -1.79
N PRO A 172 -3.35 -5.09 -0.73
CA PRO A 172 -3.75 -5.36 0.65
C PRO A 172 -4.77 -4.35 1.16
N ALA A 173 -5.67 -4.78 2.04
CA ALA A 173 -6.64 -3.91 2.72
C ALA A 173 -5.99 -2.90 3.70
N HIS A 174 -6.81 -2.03 4.27
CA HIS A 174 -6.43 -0.94 5.18
C HIS A 174 -6.33 -1.37 6.67
N ASN A 175 -6.20 -2.67 6.98
CA ASN A 175 -5.91 -3.16 8.35
C ASN A 175 -4.44 -3.01 8.74
N VAL A 176 -3.87 -1.83 8.50
CA VAL A 176 -2.44 -1.53 8.56
C VAL A 176 -1.82 -1.67 9.96
N TRP A 177 -2.63 -1.79 11.00
CA TRP A 177 -2.17 -2.08 12.37
C TRP A 177 -1.93 -3.58 12.61
N SER A 178 -2.44 -4.46 11.75
CA SER A 178 -2.42 -5.92 11.92
C SER A 178 -2.12 -6.61 10.58
N GLN A 179 -0.94 -6.31 10.02
CA GLN A 179 -0.44 -6.91 8.78
C GLN A 179 0.90 -7.61 9.01
N THR A 180 1.02 -8.82 8.48
CA THR A 180 2.26 -9.61 8.48
C THR A 180 2.78 -9.82 7.06
N ARG A 181 4.09 -10.00 6.88
CA ARG A 181 4.67 -10.28 5.56
C ARG A 181 4.00 -11.47 4.88
N THR A 182 3.66 -12.51 5.63
CA THR A 182 2.97 -13.69 5.11
C THR A 182 1.60 -13.35 4.53
N GLN A 183 0.82 -12.49 5.19
CA GLN A 183 -0.46 -12.02 4.67
C GLN A 183 -0.27 -11.21 3.38
N GLN A 184 0.64 -10.23 3.38
CA GLN A 184 0.95 -9.40 2.20
C GLN A 184 1.32 -10.27 0.98
N LEU A 185 2.20 -11.27 1.17
CA LEU A 185 2.60 -12.18 0.09
C LEU A 185 1.47 -13.09 -0.36
N ASN A 186 0.62 -13.56 0.56
CA ASN A 186 -0.54 -14.36 0.22
C ASN A 186 -1.54 -13.56 -0.62
N GLU A 187 -1.77 -12.29 -0.27
CA GLU A 187 -2.66 -11.37 -0.99
C GLU A 187 -2.12 -11.06 -2.39
N LEU A 188 -0.83 -10.71 -2.48
CA LEU A 188 -0.12 -10.52 -3.75
C LEU A 188 -0.29 -11.73 -4.67
N VAL A 189 0.01 -12.93 -4.18
CA VAL A 189 -0.05 -14.16 -4.97
C VAL A 189 -1.50 -14.51 -5.36
N THR A 190 -2.45 -14.33 -4.44
CA THR A 190 -3.86 -14.67 -4.69
C THR A 190 -4.46 -13.77 -5.75
N ILE A 191 -4.31 -12.45 -5.62
CA ILE A 191 -4.87 -11.49 -6.58
C ILE A 191 -4.16 -11.59 -7.93
N THR A 192 -2.83 -11.75 -7.95
CA THR A 192 -2.08 -11.99 -9.20
C THR A 192 -2.59 -13.23 -9.94
N ARG A 193 -2.80 -14.35 -9.22
CA ARG A 193 -3.36 -15.57 -9.81
C ARG A 193 -4.80 -15.38 -10.31
N LEU A 194 -5.61 -14.63 -9.57
CA LEU A 194 -7.00 -14.36 -9.95
C LEU A 194 -7.07 -13.53 -11.24
N ILE A 195 -6.26 -12.48 -11.35
CA ILE A 195 -6.13 -11.66 -12.56
C ILE A 195 -5.71 -12.55 -13.74
N ARG A 196 -4.63 -13.33 -13.59
CA ARG A 196 -4.13 -14.22 -14.65
C ARG A 196 -5.16 -15.29 -15.06
N LYS A 197 -5.90 -15.85 -14.09
CA LYS A 197 -6.96 -16.85 -14.33
C LYS A 197 -8.06 -16.29 -15.23
N HIS A 198 -8.51 -15.07 -14.97
CA HIS A 198 -9.67 -14.50 -15.67
C HIS A 198 -9.32 -13.77 -16.97
N LEU A 199 -8.20 -13.03 -17.01
CA LEU A 199 -7.78 -12.35 -18.23
C LEU A 199 -7.08 -13.28 -19.22
N GLY A 200 -6.61 -14.43 -18.74
CA GLY A 200 -5.93 -15.45 -19.53
C GLY A 200 -4.43 -15.21 -19.66
N PRO A 201 -3.66 -16.27 -19.97
CA PRO A 201 -2.19 -16.21 -19.99
C PRO A 201 -1.62 -15.39 -21.16
N ASN A 202 -2.44 -15.05 -22.16
CA ASN A 202 -2.00 -14.32 -23.36
C ASN A 202 -2.09 -12.80 -23.21
N VAL A 203 -2.82 -12.29 -22.21
CA VAL A 203 -2.92 -10.85 -21.97
C VAL A 203 -1.73 -10.43 -21.11
N THR A 204 -0.95 -9.47 -21.59
CA THR A 204 0.19 -8.94 -20.83
C THR A 204 -0.31 -7.97 -19.77
N VAL A 205 0.10 -8.18 -18.52
CA VAL A 205 -0.20 -7.30 -17.38
C VAL A 205 1.09 -6.62 -16.95
N TYR A 206 1.07 -5.28 -16.90
CA TYR A 206 2.17 -4.46 -16.40
C TYR A 206 1.80 -3.92 -15.01
N PRO A 207 2.28 -4.56 -13.92
CA PRO A 207 2.04 -4.07 -12.58
C PRO A 207 2.96 -2.90 -12.21
N ALA A 208 2.51 -2.08 -11.26
CA ALA A 208 3.33 -1.17 -10.49
C ALA A 208 3.12 -1.45 -8.99
N VAL A 209 4.11 -1.05 -8.17
CA VAL A 209 4.07 -1.23 -6.71
C VAL A 209 3.32 -0.05 -6.10
N GLY A 210 2.25 -0.33 -5.36
CA GLY A 210 1.55 0.66 -4.54
C GLY A 210 2.18 0.75 -3.15
N ASN A 211 1.58 1.56 -2.28
CA ASN A 211 2.14 1.84 -0.96
C ASN A 211 1.63 0.87 0.13
N HIS A 212 0.56 0.12 -0.16
CA HIS A 212 0.02 -0.91 0.73
C HIS A 212 0.66 -2.29 0.55
N GLU A 213 1.53 -2.51 -0.46
CA GLU A 213 2.18 -3.81 -0.68
C GLU A 213 3.14 -4.24 0.44
N SER A 214 3.80 -3.28 1.10
CA SER A 214 4.73 -3.56 2.20
C SER A 214 4.04 -3.54 3.57
N THR A 215 4.65 -4.23 4.54
CA THR A 215 4.33 -4.05 5.96
C THR A 215 5.61 -3.74 6.75
N PRO A 216 5.63 -2.71 7.61
CA PRO A 216 4.53 -1.76 7.86
C PRO A 216 4.14 -0.94 6.61
N VAL A 217 2.91 -0.40 6.57
CA VAL A 217 2.43 0.33 5.38
C VAL A 217 3.35 1.51 5.04
N ASN A 218 3.60 1.75 3.75
CA ASN A 218 4.56 2.73 3.21
C ASN A 218 6.05 2.44 3.50
N SER A 219 6.39 1.34 4.18
CA SER A 219 7.79 1.00 4.47
C SER A 219 8.50 0.39 3.25
N PHE A 220 9.18 1.24 2.48
CA PHE A 220 10.02 0.84 1.35
C PHE A 220 11.46 1.30 1.54
N PRO A 221 12.27 0.59 2.34
CA PRO A 221 13.69 0.89 2.50
C PRO A 221 14.41 0.89 1.14
N PRO A 222 15.22 1.92 0.82
CA PRO A 222 15.93 1.97 -0.46
C PRO A 222 16.96 0.83 -0.61
N PRO A 223 17.50 0.59 -1.82
CA PRO A 223 18.40 -0.54 -2.08
C PRO A 223 19.71 -0.56 -1.28
N PHE A 224 20.09 0.53 -0.62
CA PHE A 224 21.24 0.56 0.29
C PHE A 224 20.95 -0.06 1.67
N VAL A 225 19.69 -0.37 1.98
CA VAL A 225 19.28 -1.12 3.18
C VAL A 225 19.22 -2.59 2.83
N HIS A 226 19.97 -3.43 3.56
CA HIS A 226 20.17 -4.84 3.22
C HIS A 226 19.60 -5.80 4.27
N GLY A 227 19.55 -7.09 3.89
CA GLY A 227 19.15 -8.19 4.77
C GLY A 227 17.65 -8.20 5.04
N ASN A 228 17.26 -8.76 6.19
CA ASN A 228 15.84 -8.98 6.52
C ASN A 228 15.01 -7.70 6.66
N ARG A 229 15.67 -6.53 6.76
CA ARG A 229 15.04 -5.22 6.88
C ARG A 229 14.77 -4.54 5.54
N SER A 230 15.31 -5.07 4.45
CA SER A 230 15.02 -4.58 3.10
C SER A 230 13.60 -4.99 2.65
N SER A 231 13.18 -4.47 1.49
CA SER A 231 11.98 -4.93 0.77
C SER A 231 12.23 -6.13 -0.15
N ASP A 232 13.39 -6.81 -0.04
CA ASP A 232 13.74 -7.94 -0.92
C ASP A 232 12.70 -9.08 -0.85
N TRP A 233 12.13 -9.34 0.33
CA TRP A 233 11.09 -10.37 0.52
C TRP A 233 9.86 -10.13 -0.38
N LEU A 234 9.51 -8.86 -0.60
CA LEU A 234 8.38 -8.43 -1.41
C LEU A 234 8.75 -8.48 -2.90
N TYR A 235 9.83 -7.78 -3.28
CA TYR A 235 10.25 -7.68 -4.68
C TYR A 235 10.65 -9.03 -5.28
N TYR A 236 11.31 -9.90 -4.50
CA TYR A 236 11.63 -11.26 -4.93
C TYR A 236 10.37 -12.12 -5.18
N THR A 237 9.27 -11.84 -4.47
CA THR A 237 8.00 -12.53 -4.71
C THR A 237 7.27 -11.97 -5.94
N MET A 238 7.34 -10.66 -6.18
CA MET A 238 6.72 -9.99 -7.34
C MET A 238 7.30 -10.43 -8.69
N VAL A 239 8.56 -10.88 -8.73
CA VAL A 239 9.21 -11.34 -9.97
C VAL A 239 8.95 -12.83 -10.30
N LYS A 240 8.18 -13.54 -9.47
CA LYS A 240 7.84 -14.97 -9.67
C LYS A 240 6.49 -15.13 -10.36
#